data_AF-A0A1H6U0A5-F1
#
_entry.id   AF-A0A1H6U0A5-F1
#
_cell.length_a   1.000
_cell.length_b   1.000
_cell.length_c   1.000
_cell.angle_alpha   90.00
_cell.angle_beta   90.00
_cell.angle_gamma   90.00
#
_symmetry.space_group_name_H-M   'P 1'
#
loop_
_entity.id
_entity.type
_entity.pdbx_description
1 polymer ?
#
loop_
_entity_poly.entity_id
_entity_poly.type
_entity_poly.pdbx_seq_one_letter_code
_entity_poly.pdbx_strand_id
1 'polypeptide(L)'
;MSGAAANPERGEAALEIGGEQLLVRPSFAALVAAEAELGPLFALVERAADGRLSLAELVGLFWHCLVDRERLTREALGEVVLAVGLARVTPVLRAILQQILAGK
;
A
#
# COMPACT_ATOMS: atom_id res chain seq x y z
N MET A 1 -21.13 -2.28 -7.85
CA MET A 1 -20.88 -0.86 -8.20
C MET A 1 -19.43 -0.76 -8.62
N SER A 2 -19.14 -0.31 -9.83
CA SER A 2 -17.75 -0.22 -10.33
C SER A 2 -16.98 0.80 -9.51
N GLY A 3 -15.96 0.35 -8.77
CA GLY A 3 -14.94 1.23 -8.22
C GLY A 3 -14.26 1.99 -9.35
N ALA A 4 -13.89 3.25 -9.11
CA ALA A 4 -13.15 4.04 -10.09
C ALA A 4 -11.82 3.32 -10.42
N ALA A 5 -11.51 3.17 -11.71
CA ALA A 5 -10.24 2.58 -12.15
C ALA A 5 -9.07 3.48 -11.68
N ALA A 6 -7.97 2.86 -11.24
CA ALA A 6 -6.79 3.60 -10.80
C ALA A 6 -6.24 4.51 -11.90
N ASN A 7 -5.98 5.78 -11.57
CA ASN A 7 -5.36 6.73 -12.49
C ASN A 7 -3.83 6.79 -12.27
N PRO A 8 -3.01 6.22 -13.18
CA PRO A 8 -1.56 6.20 -13.04
C PRO A 8 -0.93 7.61 -13.08
N GLU A 9 -1.56 8.58 -13.77
CA GLU A 9 -1.12 9.98 -13.82
C GLU A 9 -1.28 10.70 -12.47
N ARG A 10 -2.11 10.16 -11.57
CA ARG A 10 -2.25 10.63 -10.19
C ARG A 10 -1.46 9.78 -9.20
N GLY A 11 -0.61 8.90 -9.71
CA GLY A 11 0.15 7.95 -8.92
C GLY A 11 -0.71 6.91 -8.22
N GLU A 12 -1.91 6.60 -8.73
CA GLU A 12 -2.78 5.59 -8.11
C GLU A 12 -2.42 4.18 -8.60
N ALA A 13 -2.52 3.22 -7.69
CA ALA A 13 -2.52 1.81 -8.00
C ALA A 13 -3.78 1.14 -7.44
N ALA A 14 -4.30 0.15 -8.16
CA ALA A 14 -5.43 -0.65 -7.70
C ALA A 14 -4.90 -1.82 -6.85
N LEU A 15 -5.59 -2.06 -5.75
CA LEU A 15 -5.39 -3.16 -4.83
C LEU A 15 -6.66 -4.01 -4.85
N GLU A 16 -6.60 -5.14 -5.56
CA GLU A 16 -7.71 -6.09 -5.59
C GLU A 16 -7.67 -6.97 -4.34
N ILE A 17 -8.67 -6.80 -3.48
CA ILE A 17 -8.73 -7.41 -2.16
C ILE A 17 -10.15 -7.90 -1.92
N GLY A 18 -10.33 -9.21 -1.73
CA GLY A 18 -11.64 -9.80 -1.39
C GLY A 18 -12.76 -9.58 -2.42
N GLY A 19 -12.43 -9.30 -3.69
CA GLY A 19 -13.40 -8.96 -4.74
C GLY A 19 -13.78 -7.47 -4.82
N GLU A 20 -13.18 -6.64 -3.96
CA GLU A 20 -13.29 -5.18 -3.99
C GLU A 20 -11.99 -4.57 -4.54
N GLN A 21 -12.13 -3.46 -5.28
CA GLN A 21 -10.99 -2.67 -5.74
C GLN A 21 -10.76 -1.51 -4.78
N LEU A 22 -9.69 -1.61 -4.00
CA LEU A 22 -9.18 -0.51 -3.19
C LEU A 22 -8.18 0.30 -4.01
N LEU A 23 -8.15 1.62 -3.81
CA LEU A 23 -7.16 2.49 -4.45
C LEU A 23 -6.10 2.92 -3.44
N VAL A 24 -4.84 2.75 -3.80
CA VAL A 24 -3.70 3.29 -3.05
C VAL A 24 -3.04 4.42 -3.84
N ARG A 25 -2.61 5.45 -3.13
CA ARG A 25 -1.93 6.63 -3.68
C ARG A 25 -0.86 7.11 -2.69
N PRO A 26 0.43 6.86 -2.97
CA PRO A 26 1.54 7.33 -2.13
C PRO A 26 1.82 8.83 -2.36
N SER A 27 0.88 9.68 -1.94
CA SER A 27 1.09 11.13 -1.93
C SER A 27 2.12 11.54 -0.88
N PHE A 28 2.67 12.75 -0.97
CA PHE A 28 3.61 13.28 0.02
C PHE A 28 3.08 13.13 1.47
N ALA A 29 1.83 13.54 1.71
CA ALA A 29 1.23 13.42 3.04
C ALA A 29 1.08 11.96 3.52
N ALA A 30 0.73 11.04 2.61
CA ALA A 30 0.65 9.62 2.92
C ALA A 30 2.03 9.02 3.25
N LEU A 31 3.05 9.37 2.48
CA LEU A 31 4.41 8.90 2.67
C LEU A 31 5.05 9.45 3.95
N VAL A 32 4.80 10.72 4.30
CA VAL A 32 5.22 11.29 5.59
C VAL A 32 4.54 10.60 6.76
N ALA A 33 3.24 10.31 6.66
CA ALA A 33 2.51 9.57 7.71
C ALA A 33 3.03 8.13 7.85
N ALA A 34 3.33 7.46 6.72
CA ALA A 34 3.94 6.14 6.72
C ALA A 34 5.34 6.16 7.33
N GLU A 35 6.17 7.14 6.99
CA GLU A 35 7.54 7.27 7.54
C GLU A 35 7.52 7.53 9.05
N ALA A 36 6.58 8.34 9.54
CA ALA A 36 6.41 8.61 10.96
C ALA A 36 6.10 7.35 11.79
N GLU A 37 5.46 6.35 11.19
CA GLU A 37 5.10 5.10 11.86
C GLU A 37 6.11 3.97 11.60
N LEU A 38 6.52 3.80 10.34
CA LEU A 38 7.31 2.65 9.86
C LEU A 38 8.83 2.92 9.87
N GLY A 39 9.22 4.15 10.20
CA GLY A 39 10.58 4.64 10.08
C GLY A 39 10.95 5.04 8.64
N PRO A 40 12.23 5.38 8.40
CA PRO A 40 12.70 5.96 7.14
C PRO A 40 12.29 5.14 5.91
N LEU A 41 11.78 5.81 4.88
CA LEU A 41 11.27 5.13 3.67
C LEU A 41 12.36 4.32 2.95
N PHE A 42 13.60 4.81 2.93
CA PHE A 42 14.73 4.04 2.36
C PHE A 42 14.98 2.74 3.12
N ALA A 43 14.97 2.78 4.46
CA ALA A 43 15.14 1.58 5.27
C ALA A 43 13.98 0.60 5.06
N LEU A 44 12.75 1.09 4.85
CA LEU A 44 11.59 0.27 4.52
C LEU A 44 11.76 -0.43 3.16
N VAL A 45 12.25 0.30 2.15
CA VAL A 45 12.54 -0.24 0.81
C VAL A 45 13.63 -1.31 0.85
N GLU A 46 14.71 -1.08 1.59
CA GLU A 46 15.78 -2.06 1.78
C GLU A 46 15.25 -3.35 2.44
N ARG A 47 14.46 -3.23 3.51
CA ARG A 47 13.80 -4.39 4.15
C ARG A 47 12.92 -5.16 3.17
N ALA A 48 12.17 -4.47 2.33
CA ALA A 48 11.35 -5.11 1.31
C ALA A 48 12.18 -5.84 0.25
N ALA A 49 13.26 -5.22 -0.24
CA ALA A 49 14.17 -5.83 -1.21
C ALA A 49 14.85 -7.09 -0.66
N ASP A 50 15.18 -7.09 0.63
CA ASP A 50 15.80 -8.24 1.32
C ASP A 50 14.80 -9.32 1.76
N GLY A 51 13.50 -9.16 1.47
CA GLY A 51 12.47 -10.09 1.91
C GLY A 51 12.24 -10.09 3.44
N ARG A 52 12.62 -9.01 4.11
CA ARG A 52 12.51 -8.82 5.57
C ARG A 52 11.34 -7.93 5.99
N LEU A 53 10.52 -7.49 5.05
CA LEU A 53 9.33 -6.69 5.35
C LEU A 53 8.30 -7.53 6.10
N SER A 54 7.93 -7.08 7.30
CA SER A 54 6.90 -7.74 8.09
C SER A 54 5.50 -7.48 7.53
N LEU A 55 4.55 -8.35 7.90
CA LEU A 55 3.15 -8.16 7.54
C LEU A 55 2.58 -6.83 8.09
N ALA A 56 2.98 -6.45 9.30
CA ALA A 56 2.53 -5.21 9.94
C ALA A 56 3.02 -3.97 9.17
N GLU A 57 4.26 -3.98 8.69
CA GLU A 57 4.81 -2.89 7.87
C GLU A 57 4.14 -2.79 6.51
N LEU A 58 3.87 -3.94 5.87
CA LEU A 58 3.14 -3.98 4.59
C LEU A 58 1.72 -3.40 4.77
N VAL A 59 0.97 -3.86 5.78
CA VAL A 59 -0.38 -3.36 6.05
C VAL A 59 -0.35 -1.89 6.45
N GLY A 60 0.63 -1.46 7.24
CA GLY A 60 0.81 -0.05 7.60
C GLY A 60 1.07 0.84 6.39
N LEU A 61 1.94 0.41 5.47
CA LEU A 61 2.22 1.17 4.25
C LEU A 61 0.97 1.31 3.38
N PHE A 62 0.23 0.21 3.19
CA PHE A 62 -1.03 0.23 2.44
C PHE A 62 -2.08 1.11 3.11
N TRP A 63 -2.21 1.02 4.44
CA TRP A 63 -3.15 1.82 5.21
C TRP A 63 -2.93 3.32 5.00
N HIS A 64 -1.68 3.78 5.09
CA HIS A 64 -1.36 5.19 4.88
C HIS A 64 -1.58 5.65 3.43
N CYS A 65 -1.34 4.77 2.47
CA CYS A 65 -1.54 5.05 1.05
C CYS A 65 -3.01 4.90 0.60
N LEU A 66 -3.90 4.30 1.41
CA LEU A 66 -5.29 4.05 1.03
C LEU A 66 -6.03 5.38 0.81
N VAL A 67 -6.70 5.49 -0.35
CA VAL A 67 -7.44 6.70 -0.75
C VAL A 67 -8.73 6.85 0.08
N ASP A 68 -9.51 5.78 0.19
CA ASP A 68 -10.79 5.78 0.92
C ASP A 68 -10.68 4.95 2.21
N ARG A 69 -10.19 5.61 3.27
CA ARG A 69 -10.04 5.01 4.59
C ARG A 69 -11.33 4.97 5.40
N GLU A 70 -12.37 5.69 4.98
CA GLU A 70 -13.64 5.74 5.73
C GLU A 70 -14.46 4.46 5.57
N ARG A 71 -14.21 3.71 4.49
CA ARG A 71 -14.90 2.45 4.18
C ARG A 71 -14.29 1.21 4.80
N LEU A 72 -13.10 1.32 5.40
CA LEU A 72 -12.32 0.17 5.84
C LEU A 72 -11.55 0.47 7.13
N THR A 73 -11.54 -0.45 8.08
CA THR A 73 -10.66 -0.35 9.24
C THR A 73 -9.29 -0.95 8.94
N ARG A 74 -8.27 -0.56 9.69
CA ARG A 74 -6.91 -1.08 9.49
C ARG A 74 -6.84 -2.57 9.78
N GLU A 75 -7.58 -3.03 10.79
CA GLU A 75 -7.71 -4.42 11.16
C GLU A 75 -8.36 -5.21 10.02
N ALA A 76 -9.44 -4.69 9.44
CA ALA A 76 -10.10 -5.32 8.30
C ALA A 76 -9.16 -5.43 7.09
N LEU A 77 -8.38 -4.37 6.79
CA LEU A 77 -7.36 -4.41 5.74
C LEU A 77 -6.35 -5.55 5.98
N GLY A 78 -5.87 -5.71 7.23
CA GLY A 78 -4.97 -6.78 7.61
C GLY A 78 -5.55 -8.17 7.39
N GLU A 79 -6.80 -8.39 7.82
CA GLU A 79 -7.52 -9.65 7.61
C GLU A 79 -7.69 -9.96 6.11
N VAL A 80 -8.01 -8.97 5.28
CA VAL A 80 -8.16 -9.26 3.86
C VAL A 80 -6.82 -9.51 3.16
N VAL A 81 -5.75 -8.80 3.55
CA VAL A 81 -4.38 -9.12 3.09
C VAL A 81 -3.99 -10.54 3.46
N LEU A 82 -4.32 -10.99 4.68
CA LEU A 82 -4.08 -12.35 5.13
C LEU A 82 -4.89 -13.38 4.31
N ALA A 83 -6.16 -13.10 4.05
CA ALA A 83 -7.06 -13.99 3.29
C ALA A 83 -6.65 -14.12 1.81
N VAL A 84 -6.18 -13.04 1.18
CA VAL A 84 -5.76 -13.00 -0.23
C VAL A 84 -4.32 -13.49 -0.42
N GLY A 85 -3.47 -13.31 0.60
CA GLY A 85 -2.09 -13.78 0.65
C GLY A 85 -1.06 -12.81 0.06
N LEU A 86 0.18 -12.88 0.59
CA LEU A 86 1.27 -11.96 0.25
C LEU A 86 1.61 -11.93 -1.25
N ALA A 87 1.58 -13.08 -1.92
CA ALA A 87 1.90 -13.16 -3.36
C ALA A 87 0.97 -12.29 -4.22
N ARG A 88 -0.30 -12.18 -3.85
CA ARG A 88 -1.31 -11.41 -4.57
C ARG A 88 -1.21 -9.91 -4.34
N VAL A 89 -0.74 -9.49 -3.16
CA VAL A 89 -0.57 -8.06 -2.83
C VAL A 89 0.82 -7.51 -3.19
N THR A 90 1.79 -8.39 -3.44
CA THR A 90 3.17 -8.02 -3.81
C THR A 90 3.27 -7.09 -5.04
N PRO A 91 2.46 -7.22 -6.10
CA PRO A 91 2.49 -6.28 -7.23
C PRO A 91 2.17 -4.83 -6.82
N VAL A 92 1.23 -4.64 -5.90
CA VAL A 92 0.85 -3.32 -5.38
C VAL A 92 1.96 -2.75 -4.50
N LEU A 93 2.54 -3.59 -3.64
CA LEU A 93 3.72 -3.22 -2.87
C LEU A 93 4.86 -2.74 -3.79
N ARG A 94 5.16 -3.50 -4.85
CA ARG A 94 6.18 -3.13 -5.84
C ARG A 94 5.90 -1.77 -6.47
N ALA A 95 4.65 -1.50 -6.84
CA ALA A 95 4.26 -0.23 -7.44
C ALA A 95 4.52 0.95 -6.48
N ILE A 96 4.13 0.82 -5.20
CA ILE A 96 4.38 1.84 -4.18
C ILE A 96 5.90 2.07 -3.98
N LEU A 97 6.68 0.99 -3.82
CA LEU A 97 8.13 1.12 -3.60
C LEU A 97 8.84 1.76 -4.81
N GLN A 98 8.41 1.44 -6.03
CA GLN A 98 8.91 2.11 -7.24
C GLN A 98 8.58 3.60 -7.24
N GLN A 99 7.39 4.00 -6.80
CA GLN A 99 7.02 5.42 -6.71
C GLN A 99 7.83 6.16 -5.64
N ILE A 100 8.13 5.51 -4.51
CA ILE A 100 9.01 6.06 -3.46
C ILE A 100 10.40 6.34 -4.03
N LEU A 101 10.96 5.40 -4.81
CA LEU A 101 12.33 5.49 -5.33
C LEU A 101 12.48 6.40 -6.55
N ALA A 102 11.60 6.25 -7.54
CA ALA A 102 11.71 6.96 -8.81
C ALA A 102 11.02 8.33 -8.77
N GLY A 103 10.16 8.57 -7.78
CA GLY A 103 9.15 9.60 -7.84
C GLY A 103 8.09 9.29 -8.91
N LYS A 104 6.90 9.85 -8.71
CA LYS A 104 5.88 10.03 -9.75
C LYS A 104 5.06 11.27 -9.42
#